data_AF-A0A7S3BVD8-F1
#
_entry.id   AF-A0A7S3BVD8-F1
#
_cell.length_a   1.000
_cell.length_b   1.000
_cell.length_c   1.000
_cell.angle_alpha   90.00
_cell.angle_beta   90.00
_cell.angle_gamma   90.00
#
_symmetry.space_group_name_H-M   'P 1'
#
loop_
_entity.id
_entity.type
_entity.pdbx_description
1 polymer ?
#
loop_
_entity_poly.entity_id
_entity_poly.type
_entity_poly.pdbx_seq_one_letter_code
_entity_poly.pdbx_strand_id
1 'polypeptide(L)'
;MLRAAVFAAAGALAAYTVERRIAQHNQAPAQTKPAAAAQQIRQAMAPKNSAFVFIKPHAVTPKVEDLVSSTLAAKGITILKQGKITSEDIDSKKLIDQHYYAIASKATILKPNELNVPADKFKAQFGLDWQEALDAGKVFNAMDACEKLGLTAEQLDGEWAKAKKAKKMVKFGGGFYCGLLEVEGKEPIYSFNGFFMQMRTKFTAPGLNIHYYVVEWEPEACSWADFRGKVLGPTDPAEAPADSLRGIINADWEALGLKDAPNVGDNGVHASASPFEALAERMNWLGVELKDDAFGAALLEAGVPEKYIKDGSVDPQVKQEDGSMGSLFDALEDQDSADCLATLKKLSAL
;
A
#
# COMPACT_ATOMS: atom_id res chain seq x y z
N MET A 1 66.66 35.76 65.45
CA MET A 1 65.26 35.85 65.90
C MET A 1 64.37 35.79 64.66
N LEU A 2 63.25 35.07 64.78
CA LEU A 2 62.44 34.43 63.72
C LEU A 2 61.73 35.41 62.76
N ARG A 3 61.70 35.02 61.45
CA ARG A 3 60.67 35.23 60.39
C ARG A 3 60.37 36.70 59.98
N ALA A 4 60.17 37.09 58.73
CA ALA A 4 59.73 36.41 57.51
C ALA A 4 60.19 37.18 56.24
N ALA A 5 60.19 36.47 55.11
CA ALA A 5 60.63 36.85 53.77
C ALA A 5 59.67 37.86 53.08
N VAL A 6 60.16 38.90 52.36
CA VAL A 6 60.44 39.00 50.89
C VAL A 6 59.16 38.90 50.03
N PHE A 7 58.86 39.71 49.01
CA PHE A 7 59.27 41.00 48.43
C PHE A 7 58.14 41.38 47.44
N ALA A 8 57.97 42.66 47.13
CA ALA A 8 57.10 43.16 46.06
C ALA A 8 57.91 43.96 45.03
N ALA A 9 57.33 44.05 43.82
CA ALA A 9 57.58 44.99 42.71
C ALA A 9 58.51 44.57 41.54
N ALA A 10 57.83 44.24 40.43
CA ALA A 10 57.87 44.89 39.10
C ALA A 10 59.19 45.06 38.30
N GLY A 11 59.17 44.50 37.08
CA GLY A 11 59.42 45.24 35.84
C GLY A 11 60.82 45.16 35.20
N ALA A 12 60.91 44.50 34.03
CA ALA A 12 61.66 44.88 32.80
C ALA A 12 61.98 43.63 31.94
N LEU A 13 61.37 43.54 30.75
CA LEU A 13 62.02 43.58 29.41
C LEU A 13 63.09 42.50 29.19
N ALA A 14 62.77 41.33 28.63
CA ALA A 14 62.53 41.02 27.22
C ALA A 14 63.70 41.36 26.27
N ALA A 15 64.62 40.41 26.09
CA ALA A 15 65.33 40.14 24.82
C ALA A 15 66.36 39.01 25.00
N TYR A 16 65.97 37.75 24.78
CA TYR A 16 66.82 36.78 24.06
C TYR A 16 66.07 35.45 23.84
N THR A 17 66.15 34.93 22.61
CA THR A 17 65.87 33.55 22.18
C THR A 17 64.43 33.07 22.03
N VAL A 18 63.82 33.33 20.86
CA VAL A 18 62.85 32.40 20.24
C VAL A 18 63.13 32.28 18.74
N GLU A 19 64.22 31.60 18.39
CA GLU A 19 64.47 31.07 17.04
C GLU A 19 64.22 29.55 16.98
N ARG A 20 63.25 29.08 17.76
CA ARG A 20 62.64 27.75 17.61
C ARG A 20 61.12 27.85 17.74
N ARG A 21 60.50 28.48 16.75
CA ARG A 21 59.05 28.33 16.50
C ARG A 21 58.67 28.59 15.04
N ILE A 22 59.43 28.00 14.12
CA ILE A 22 59.01 27.79 12.73
C ILE A 22 58.96 26.27 12.51
N ALA A 23 57.94 25.64 13.09
CA ALA A 23 57.52 24.27 12.77
C ALA A 23 56.20 23.94 13.51
N GLN A 24 55.21 24.83 13.49
CA GLN A 24 53.85 24.52 13.98
C GLN A 24 52.78 25.50 13.47
N HIS A 25 52.92 25.93 12.21
CA HIS A 25 51.88 26.64 11.48
C HIS A 25 51.87 26.16 10.03
N ASN A 26 51.15 25.06 9.82
CA ASN A 26 50.44 24.73 8.59
C ASN A 26 49.59 23.49 8.88
N GLN A 27 48.52 23.69 9.66
CA GLN A 27 47.35 22.85 9.53
C GLN A 27 46.22 23.78 9.07
N ALA A 28 45.76 23.53 7.84
CA ALA A 28 44.53 24.13 7.33
C ALA A 28 43.41 23.92 8.36
N PRO A 29 42.48 24.88 8.54
CA PRO A 29 41.33 24.64 9.37
C PRO A 29 40.59 23.41 8.82
N ALA A 30 40.39 22.41 9.67
CA ALA A 30 39.67 21.20 9.31
C ALA A 30 38.29 21.59 8.76
N GLN A 31 38.12 21.46 7.45
CA GLN A 31 36.83 21.51 6.78
C GLN A 31 36.04 20.25 7.18
N THR A 32 35.36 20.26 8.33
CA THR A 32 34.28 19.32 8.58
C THR A 32 33.31 19.93 9.59
N LYS A 33 32.00 19.94 9.26
CA LYS A 33 30.81 19.88 10.15
C LYS A 33 29.55 20.66 9.77
N PRO A 34 29.41 21.39 8.63
CA PRO A 34 28.06 21.80 8.21
C PRO A 34 27.35 20.65 7.48
N ALA A 35 28.03 20.01 6.52
CA ALA A 35 27.44 18.97 5.68
C ALA A 35 27.19 17.65 6.43
N ALA A 36 28.12 17.20 7.27
CA ALA A 36 27.95 15.97 8.06
C ALA A 36 26.90 16.11 9.18
N ALA A 37 26.76 17.32 9.77
CA ALA A 37 25.71 17.60 10.73
C ALA A 37 24.36 17.79 10.03
N ALA A 38 24.32 18.44 8.86
CA ALA A 38 23.11 18.50 8.03
C ALA A 38 22.72 17.13 7.46
N GLN A 39 23.68 16.24 7.22
CA GLN A 39 23.46 14.86 6.79
C GLN A 39 23.06 13.97 7.97
N GLN A 40 23.58 14.19 9.18
CA GLN A 40 23.08 13.57 10.41
C GLN A 40 21.69 14.09 10.81
N ILE A 41 21.38 15.37 10.58
CA ILE A 41 20.05 15.95 10.81
C ILE A 41 19.07 15.48 9.73
N ARG A 42 19.48 15.35 8.47
CA ARG A 42 18.69 14.71 7.40
C ARG A 42 18.54 13.19 7.60
N GLN A 43 19.51 12.54 8.25
CA GLN A 43 19.41 11.15 8.71
C GLN A 43 18.61 11.00 10.01
N ALA A 44 18.21 12.11 10.66
CA ALA A 44 17.53 12.11 11.97
C ALA A 44 16.04 12.46 11.90
N MET A 45 15.40 12.35 10.73
CA MET A 45 13.98 12.02 10.65
C MET A 45 13.81 11.12 9.44
N ALA A 46 13.72 9.80 9.66
CA ALA A 46 13.17 8.92 8.64
C ALA A 46 11.83 9.53 8.18
N PRO A 47 11.49 9.49 6.87
CA PRO A 47 10.18 9.96 6.44
C PRO A 47 9.11 9.26 7.29
N LYS A 48 8.19 10.05 7.83
CA LYS A 48 7.11 9.51 8.65
C LYS A 48 6.27 8.55 7.81
N ASN A 49 5.70 7.56 8.47
CA ASN A 49 4.72 6.72 7.81
C ASN A 49 3.43 7.52 7.61
N SER A 50 2.86 7.44 6.41
CA SER A 50 1.57 8.04 6.11
C SER A 50 0.74 7.13 5.22
N ALA A 51 -0.43 6.71 5.73
CA ALA A 51 -1.34 5.80 5.05
C ALA A 51 -2.63 6.50 4.62
N PHE A 52 -3.26 5.94 3.59
CA PHE A 52 -4.65 6.19 3.25
C PHE A 52 -5.50 5.05 3.86
N VAL A 53 -6.46 5.44 4.69
CA VAL A 53 -7.35 4.53 5.42
C VAL A 53 -8.77 4.87 5.01
N PHE A 54 -9.65 3.87 4.86
CA PHE A 54 -11.06 4.17 4.71
C PHE A 54 -11.96 3.12 5.33
N ILE A 55 -13.12 3.59 5.81
CA ILE A 55 -14.23 2.74 6.20
C ILE A 55 -14.95 2.30 4.92
N LYS A 56 -15.08 0.99 4.74
CA LYS A 56 -15.76 0.40 3.59
C LYS A 56 -17.26 0.72 3.64
N PRO A 57 -17.96 0.79 2.49
CA PRO A 57 -19.34 1.28 2.45
C PRO A 57 -20.34 0.55 3.35
N HIS A 58 -20.17 -0.76 3.55
CA HIS A 58 -21.05 -1.54 4.44
C HIS A 58 -20.93 -1.15 5.92
N ALA A 59 -19.83 -0.49 6.32
CA ALA A 59 -19.52 -0.14 7.69
C ALA A 59 -19.50 1.38 7.94
N VAL A 60 -19.87 2.21 6.96
CA VAL A 60 -19.95 3.66 7.18
C VAL A 60 -21.17 3.97 8.07
N THR A 61 -20.90 4.12 9.36
CA THR A 61 -21.84 4.61 10.36
C THR A 61 -21.13 5.64 11.25
N PRO A 62 -21.85 6.57 11.89
CA PRO A 62 -21.23 7.51 12.84
C PRO A 62 -20.42 6.82 13.94
N LYS A 63 -20.89 5.66 14.41
CA LYS A 63 -20.20 4.89 15.46
C LYS A 63 -18.88 4.30 14.99
N VAL A 64 -18.81 3.85 13.73
CA VAL A 64 -17.56 3.34 13.14
C VAL A 64 -16.61 4.50 12.82
N GLU A 65 -17.11 5.65 12.35
CA GLU A 65 -16.33 6.88 12.19
C GLU A 65 -15.65 7.30 13.52
N ASP A 66 -16.42 7.30 14.61
CA ASP A 66 -15.92 7.59 15.97
C ASP A 66 -14.92 6.54 16.47
N LEU A 67 -15.20 5.25 16.25
CA LEU A 67 -14.31 4.15 16.62
C LEU A 67 -12.96 4.26 15.91
N VAL A 68 -12.98 4.49 14.60
CA VAL A 68 -11.74 4.63 13.80
C VAL A 68 -10.94 5.83 14.28
N SER A 69 -11.58 6.98 14.42
CA SER A 69 -10.91 8.22 14.85
C SER A 69 -10.29 8.11 16.25
N SER A 70 -11.03 7.55 17.21
CA SER A 70 -10.57 7.38 18.59
C SER A 70 -9.46 6.33 18.71
N THR A 71 -9.54 5.24 17.95
CA THR A 71 -8.49 4.19 17.95
C THR A 71 -7.20 4.72 17.36
N LEU A 72 -7.25 5.44 16.23
CA LEU A 72 -6.06 6.05 15.62
C LEU A 72 -5.39 7.02 16.60
N ALA A 73 -6.18 7.93 17.20
CA ALA A 73 -5.67 8.87 18.19
C ALA A 73 -5.05 8.17 19.41
N ALA A 74 -5.71 7.14 19.94
CA ALA A 74 -5.22 6.37 21.10
C ALA A 74 -3.91 5.62 20.81
N LYS A 75 -3.67 5.24 19.55
CA LYS A 75 -2.41 4.62 19.11
C LYS A 75 -1.36 5.65 18.67
N GLY A 76 -1.59 6.94 18.90
CA GLY A 76 -0.64 8.02 18.57
C GLY A 76 -0.56 8.36 17.07
N ILE A 77 -1.56 7.94 16.29
CA ILE A 77 -1.62 8.19 14.85
C ILE A 77 -2.44 9.46 14.60
N THR A 78 -1.84 10.41 13.88
CA THR A 78 -2.44 11.72 13.61
C THR A 78 -3.28 11.66 12.35
N ILE A 79 -4.52 12.15 12.39
CA ILE A 79 -5.35 12.33 11.20
C ILE A 79 -5.03 13.70 10.58
N LEU A 80 -4.44 13.68 9.38
CA LEU A 80 -4.09 14.89 8.61
C LEU A 80 -5.28 15.42 7.82
N LYS A 81 -6.09 14.51 7.26
CA LYS A 81 -7.26 14.83 6.43
C LYS A 81 -8.27 13.71 6.55
N GLN A 82 -9.56 14.03 6.44
CA GLN A 82 -10.62 13.04 6.32
C GLN A 82 -11.78 13.59 5.50
N GLY A 83 -12.64 12.70 5.00
CA GLY A 83 -13.83 13.11 4.25
C GLY A 83 -14.59 11.92 3.67
N LYS A 84 -15.62 12.22 2.88
CA LYS A 84 -16.47 11.23 2.22
C LYS A 84 -16.25 11.26 0.71
N ILE A 85 -16.25 10.08 0.08
CA ILE A 85 -16.26 9.93 -1.38
C ILE A 85 -17.46 9.05 -1.71
N THR A 86 -18.40 9.60 -2.48
CA THR A 86 -19.67 8.92 -2.79
C THR A 86 -19.48 7.84 -3.86
N SER A 87 -20.39 6.87 -3.90
CA SER A 87 -20.33 5.80 -4.89
C SER A 87 -20.44 6.28 -6.33
N GLU A 88 -21.15 7.38 -6.58
CA GLU A 88 -21.25 8.01 -7.90
C GLU A 88 -19.89 8.59 -8.35
N ASP A 89 -19.15 9.18 -7.42
CA ASP A 89 -17.79 9.67 -7.66
C ASP A 89 -16.82 8.51 -7.87
N ILE A 90 -16.94 7.45 -7.07
CA ILE A 90 -16.14 6.22 -7.22
C ILE A 90 -16.38 5.60 -8.59
N ASP A 91 -17.63 5.50 -9.02
CA ASP A 91 -18.00 4.88 -10.30
C ASP A 91 -17.55 5.71 -11.49
N SER A 92 -17.90 7.00 -11.51
CA SER A 92 -17.58 7.90 -12.64
C SER A 92 -16.09 8.09 -12.85
N LYS A 93 -15.30 8.15 -11.77
CA LYS A 93 -13.83 8.28 -11.82
C LYS A 93 -13.11 6.93 -11.82
N LYS A 94 -13.85 5.81 -11.76
CA LYS A 94 -13.29 4.44 -11.71
C LYS A 94 -12.30 4.23 -10.56
N LEU A 95 -12.52 4.87 -9.42
CA LEU A 95 -11.54 4.91 -8.31
C LEU A 95 -11.28 3.51 -7.75
N ILE A 96 -12.34 2.70 -7.59
CA ILE A 96 -12.20 1.34 -7.05
C ILE A 96 -11.56 0.38 -8.08
N ASP A 97 -11.83 0.60 -9.37
CA ASP A 97 -11.21 -0.14 -10.47
C ASP A 97 -9.69 0.12 -10.48
N GLN A 98 -9.28 1.39 -10.35
CA GLN A 98 -7.87 1.78 -10.29
C GLN A 98 -7.20 1.30 -9.00
N HIS A 99 -7.88 1.37 -7.86
CA HIS A 99 -7.36 0.87 -6.59
C HIS A 99 -7.09 -0.65 -6.63
N TYR A 100 -7.96 -1.42 -7.29
CA TYR A 100 -7.77 -2.85 -7.53
C TYR A 100 -7.33 -3.16 -8.98
N TYR A 101 -6.49 -2.32 -9.58
CA TYR A 101 -6.18 -2.39 -11.02
C TYR A 101 -5.71 -3.77 -11.49
N ALA A 102 -4.85 -4.45 -10.71
CA ALA A 102 -4.37 -5.79 -11.04
C ALA A 102 -5.51 -6.80 -11.20
N ILE A 103 -6.61 -6.67 -10.45
CA ILE A 103 -7.81 -7.52 -10.55
C ILE A 103 -8.73 -6.98 -11.65
N ALA A 104 -9.00 -5.67 -11.62
CA ALA A 104 -9.95 -4.99 -12.49
C ALA A 104 -9.55 -5.12 -13.96
N SER A 105 -8.28 -4.89 -14.29
CA SER A 105 -7.75 -5.01 -15.66
C SER A 105 -8.07 -6.36 -16.28
N LYS A 106 -7.96 -7.45 -15.53
CA LYS A 106 -8.22 -8.82 -15.99
C LYS A 106 -9.70 -9.20 -15.96
N ALA A 107 -10.51 -8.47 -15.19
CA ALA A 107 -11.93 -8.68 -15.07
C ALA A 107 -12.75 -7.89 -16.11
N THR A 108 -12.27 -6.72 -16.55
CA THR A 108 -13.09 -5.78 -17.34
C THR A 108 -12.39 -5.13 -18.52
N ILE A 109 -11.05 -5.08 -18.56
CA ILE A 109 -10.30 -4.31 -19.58
C ILE A 109 -9.69 -5.24 -20.62
N LEU A 110 -8.79 -6.13 -20.18
CA LEU A 110 -8.04 -7.04 -21.03
C LEU A 110 -8.95 -8.14 -21.58
N LYS A 111 -8.79 -8.43 -22.86
CA LYS A 111 -9.38 -9.60 -23.51
C LYS A 111 -8.53 -10.85 -23.20
N PRO A 112 -9.12 -12.05 -23.29
CA PRO A 112 -8.41 -13.29 -22.98
C PRO A 112 -7.05 -13.46 -23.67
N ASN A 113 -6.95 -13.08 -24.94
CA ASN A 113 -5.70 -13.19 -25.73
C ASN A 113 -4.63 -12.15 -25.34
N GLU A 114 -4.96 -11.17 -24.51
CA GLU A 114 -4.03 -10.16 -23.96
C GLU A 114 -3.51 -10.56 -22.57
N LEU A 115 -4.04 -11.63 -21.98
CA LEU A 115 -3.64 -12.11 -20.65
C LEU A 115 -2.38 -12.99 -20.74
N ASN A 116 -1.41 -12.71 -19.87
CA ASN A 116 -0.21 -13.54 -19.73
C ASN A 116 -0.47 -14.77 -18.85
N VAL A 117 -1.33 -15.69 -19.32
CA VAL A 117 -1.72 -16.89 -18.58
C VAL A 117 -0.57 -17.91 -18.54
N PRO A 118 -0.15 -18.40 -17.35
CA PRO A 118 0.75 -19.54 -17.25
C PRO A 118 0.07 -20.81 -17.79
N ALA A 119 0.37 -21.17 -19.05
CA ALA A 119 -0.32 -22.23 -19.78
C ALA A 119 -0.18 -23.61 -19.11
N ASP A 120 0.96 -23.87 -18.48
CA ASP A 120 1.23 -25.07 -17.69
C ASP A 120 0.28 -25.19 -16.49
N LYS A 121 0.08 -24.10 -15.73
CA LYS A 121 -0.87 -24.08 -14.60
C LYS A 121 -2.31 -24.20 -15.07
N PHE A 122 -2.66 -23.56 -16.18
CA PHE A 122 -4.01 -23.65 -16.76
C PHE A 122 -4.31 -25.11 -17.16
N LYS A 123 -3.40 -25.75 -17.89
CA LYS A 123 -3.52 -27.16 -18.29
C LYS A 123 -3.56 -28.09 -17.10
N ALA A 124 -2.72 -27.88 -16.09
CA ALA A 124 -2.71 -28.71 -14.89
C ALA A 124 -4.04 -28.65 -14.13
N GLN A 125 -4.71 -27.48 -14.11
CA GLN A 125 -5.99 -27.32 -13.44
C GLN A 125 -7.17 -27.89 -14.26
N PHE A 126 -7.21 -27.61 -15.57
CA PHE A 126 -8.41 -27.83 -16.38
C PHE A 126 -8.29 -28.98 -17.39
N GLY A 127 -7.09 -29.55 -17.54
CA GLY A 127 -6.82 -30.60 -18.52
C GLY A 127 -6.93 -30.14 -19.97
N LEU A 128 -6.94 -28.84 -20.23
CA LEU A 128 -7.10 -28.22 -21.54
C LEU A 128 -5.92 -27.29 -21.83
N ASP A 129 -5.35 -27.33 -23.03
CA ASP A 129 -4.30 -26.39 -23.42
C ASP A 129 -4.85 -24.97 -23.55
N TRP A 130 -4.05 -23.97 -23.16
CA TRP A 130 -4.50 -22.57 -23.15
C TRP A 130 -4.91 -22.08 -24.55
N GLN A 131 -4.13 -22.40 -25.57
CA GLN A 131 -4.45 -22.01 -26.95
C GLN A 131 -5.74 -22.70 -27.44
N GLU A 132 -5.96 -23.96 -27.06
CA GLU A 132 -7.21 -24.67 -27.40
C GLU A 132 -8.42 -24.00 -26.75
N ALA A 133 -8.29 -23.51 -25.50
CA ALA A 133 -9.36 -22.77 -24.82
C ALA A 133 -9.68 -21.44 -25.52
N LEU A 134 -8.65 -20.71 -25.97
CA LEU A 134 -8.79 -19.48 -26.74
C LEU A 134 -9.46 -19.74 -28.10
N ASP A 135 -8.97 -20.71 -28.86
CA ASP A 135 -9.47 -21.06 -30.19
C ASP A 135 -10.91 -21.57 -30.14
N ALA A 136 -11.29 -22.25 -29.04
CA ALA A 136 -12.67 -22.68 -28.80
C ALA A 136 -13.61 -21.52 -28.43
N GLY A 137 -13.11 -20.30 -28.20
CA GLY A 137 -13.93 -19.14 -27.83
C GLY A 137 -14.64 -19.30 -26.47
N LYS A 138 -14.05 -20.07 -25.54
CA LYS A 138 -14.65 -20.41 -24.24
C LYS A 138 -14.14 -19.57 -23.08
N VAL A 139 -13.26 -18.62 -23.34
CA VAL A 139 -12.57 -17.85 -22.32
C VAL A 139 -13.04 -16.41 -22.34
N PHE A 140 -13.31 -15.84 -21.18
CA PHE A 140 -13.87 -14.50 -21.02
C PHE A 140 -13.27 -13.80 -19.80
N ASN A 141 -13.17 -12.48 -19.83
CA ASN A 141 -13.07 -11.71 -18.59
C ASN A 141 -14.45 -11.70 -17.88
N ALA A 142 -14.52 -11.20 -16.65
CA ALA A 142 -15.76 -11.19 -15.88
C ALA A 142 -16.90 -10.40 -16.56
N MET A 143 -16.59 -9.25 -17.15
CA MET A 143 -17.58 -8.40 -17.84
C MET A 143 -18.18 -9.12 -19.06
N ASP A 144 -17.32 -9.67 -19.92
CA ASP A 144 -17.75 -10.42 -21.11
C ASP A 144 -18.45 -11.73 -20.70
N ALA A 145 -18.09 -12.34 -19.57
CA ALA A 145 -18.77 -13.52 -19.03
C ALA A 145 -20.20 -13.19 -18.58
N CYS A 146 -20.42 -12.05 -17.92
CA CYS A 146 -21.76 -11.55 -17.60
C CYS A 146 -22.61 -11.41 -18.88
N GLU A 147 -22.07 -10.79 -19.92
CA GLU A 147 -22.77 -10.62 -21.21
C GLU A 147 -23.06 -11.98 -21.88
N LYS A 148 -22.04 -12.83 -22.01
CA LYS A 148 -22.14 -14.17 -22.65
C LYS A 148 -23.15 -15.07 -21.94
N LEU A 149 -23.16 -15.03 -20.61
CA LEU A 149 -24.04 -15.83 -19.78
C LEU A 149 -25.35 -15.10 -19.42
N GLY A 150 -25.57 -13.87 -19.88
CA GLY A 150 -26.76 -13.09 -19.50
C GLY A 150 -26.98 -13.04 -17.98
N LEU A 151 -25.90 -12.93 -17.21
CA LEU A 151 -25.91 -12.91 -15.74
C LEU A 151 -25.64 -11.51 -15.22
N THR A 152 -26.30 -11.14 -14.13
CA THR A 152 -25.89 -9.98 -13.32
C THR A 152 -24.54 -10.24 -12.62
N ALA A 153 -23.92 -9.19 -12.10
CA ALA A 153 -22.70 -9.30 -11.30
C ALA A 153 -22.87 -10.26 -10.10
N GLU A 154 -24.00 -10.17 -9.40
CA GLU A 154 -24.33 -11.03 -8.27
C GLU A 154 -24.52 -12.49 -8.69
N GLN A 155 -25.19 -12.74 -9.81
CA GLN A 155 -25.36 -14.10 -10.34
C GLN A 155 -24.02 -14.71 -10.77
N LEU A 156 -23.15 -13.93 -11.43
CA LEU A 156 -21.81 -14.40 -11.81
C LEU A 156 -20.96 -14.73 -10.57
N ASP A 157 -21.02 -13.90 -9.53
CA ASP A 157 -20.33 -14.18 -8.25
C ASP A 157 -20.88 -15.45 -7.57
N GLY A 158 -22.19 -15.70 -7.67
CA GLY A 158 -22.80 -16.96 -7.24
C GLY A 158 -22.24 -18.18 -7.96
N GLU A 159 -22.08 -18.11 -9.29
CA GLU A 159 -21.45 -19.18 -10.08
C GLU A 159 -19.95 -19.33 -9.77
N TRP A 160 -19.26 -18.22 -9.55
CA TRP A 160 -17.87 -18.20 -9.11
C TRP A 160 -17.70 -18.89 -7.75
N ALA A 161 -18.57 -18.62 -6.78
CA ALA A 161 -18.56 -19.27 -5.48
C ALA A 161 -18.80 -20.78 -5.57
N LYS A 162 -19.69 -21.23 -6.46
CA LYS A 162 -19.89 -22.66 -6.77
C LYS A 162 -18.62 -23.28 -7.35
N ALA A 163 -17.99 -22.63 -8.33
CA ALA A 163 -16.73 -23.09 -8.92
C ALA A 163 -15.61 -23.19 -7.87
N LYS A 164 -15.50 -22.20 -6.97
CA LYS A 164 -14.56 -22.22 -5.83
C LYS A 164 -14.80 -23.44 -4.94
N LYS A 165 -16.04 -23.68 -4.52
CA LYS A 165 -16.43 -24.82 -3.68
C LYS A 165 -16.15 -26.17 -4.38
N ALA A 166 -16.35 -26.22 -5.69
CA ALA A 166 -16.05 -27.39 -6.52
C ALA A 166 -14.56 -27.54 -6.86
N LYS A 167 -13.67 -26.67 -6.34
CA LYS A 167 -12.22 -26.64 -6.65
C LYS A 167 -11.93 -26.50 -8.16
N LYS A 168 -12.82 -25.81 -8.89
CA LYS A 168 -12.72 -25.52 -10.33
C LYS A 168 -12.11 -24.15 -10.61
N MET A 169 -11.17 -23.73 -9.78
CA MET A 169 -10.49 -22.45 -9.87
C MET A 169 -8.99 -22.61 -9.70
N VAL A 170 -8.23 -21.78 -10.40
CA VAL A 170 -6.77 -21.66 -10.25
C VAL A 170 -6.38 -20.22 -9.99
N LYS A 171 -5.43 -20.03 -9.07
CA LYS A 171 -4.72 -18.76 -8.84
C LYS A 171 -3.41 -18.81 -9.61
N PHE A 172 -3.22 -17.90 -10.55
CA PHE A 172 -1.96 -17.78 -11.29
C PHE A 172 -0.94 -16.93 -10.54
N GLY A 173 -1.41 -15.88 -9.85
CA GLY A 173 -0.63 -14.93 -9.07
C GLY A 173 -1.52 -13.94 -8.31
N GLY A 174 -0.93 -12.87 -7.78
CA GLY A 174 -1.65 -11.75 -7.17
C GLY A 174 -2.72 -11.19 -8.11
N GLY A 175 -3.97 -11.13 -7.63
CA GLY A 175 -5.10 -10.63 -8.42
C GLY A 175 -5.43 -11.35 -9.73
N PHE A 176 -4.89 -12.55 -9.97
CA PHE A 176 -5.03 -13.26 -11.24
C PHE A 176 -5.60 -14.66 -11.04
N TYR A 177 -6.91 -14.80 -11.25
CA TYR A 177 -7.66 -16.03 -11.04
C TYR A 177 -8.47 -16.41 -12.27
N CYS A 178 -8.58 -17.71 -12.53
CA CYS A 178 -9.48 -18.26 -13.53
C CYS A 178 -10.39 -19.32 -12.89
N GLY A 179 -11.66 -19.30 -13.23
CA GLY A 179 -12.66 -20.28 -12.80
C GLY A 179 -13.39 -20.88 -13.99
N LEU A 180 -13.63 -22.20 -13.94
CA LEU A 180 -14.55 -22.87 -14.86
C LEU A 180 -15.97 -22.75 -14.31
N LEU A 181 -16.81 -22.00 -15.02
CA LEU A 181 -18.21 -21.75 -14.68
C LEU A 181 -19.12 -22.68 -15.48
N GLU A 182 -20.01 -23.37 -14.77
CA GLU A 182 -20.95 -24.35 -15.32
C GLU A 182 -22.37 -23.90 -14.98
N VAL A 183 -22.92 -23.05 -15.84
CA VAL A 183 -24.28 -22.54 -15.68
C VAL A 183 -25.27 -23.49 -16.35
N GLU A 184 -26.32 -23.86 -15.63
CA GLU A 184 -27.35 -24.76 -16.15
C GLU A 184 -27.93 -24.27 -17.48
N GLY A 185 -28.00 -25.18 -18.47
CA GLY A 185 -28.49 -24.85 -19.81
C GLY A 185 -27.51 -24.05 -20.68
N LYS A 186 -26.26 -23.83 -20.26
CA LYS A 186 -25.23 -23.14 -21.02
C LYS A 186 -23.98 -23.99 -21.16
N GLU A 187 -23.20 -23.74 -22.21
CA GLU A 187 -21.90 -24.35 -22.33
C GLU A 187 -20.96 -23.83 -21.22
N PRO A 188 -20.12 -24.69 -20.62
CA PRO A 188 -19.14 -24.25 -19.64
C PRO A 188 -18.13 -23.25 -20.23
N ILE A 189 -17.80 -22.22 -19.45
CA ILE A 189 -16.84 -21.19 -19.84
C ILE A 189 -15.75 -21.00 -18.78
N TYR A 190 -14.60 -20.48 -19.19
CA TYR A 190 -13.55 -20.00 -18.30
C TYR A 190 -13.69 -18.50 -18.12
N SER A 191 -13.88 -18.05 -16.87
CA SER A 191 -13.98 -16.64 -16.52
C SER A 191 -12.77 -16.20 -15.70
N PHE A 192 -12.23 -15.03 -15.99
CA PHE A 192 -11.19 -14.39 -15.19
C PHE A 192 -11.78 -13.44 -14.16
N ASN A 193 -11.37 -13.60 -12.90
CA ASN A 193 -11.77 -12.76 -11.77
C ASN A 193 -13.29 -12.52 -11.66
N GLY A 194 -14.11 -13.56 -11.84
CA GLY A 194 -15.58 -13.47 -11.90
C GLY A 194 -16.26 -12.84 -10.67
N PHE A 195 -15.58 -12.81 -9.52
CA PHE A 195 -16.05 -12.13 -8.30
C PHE A 195 -15.96 -10.60 -8.38
N PHE A 196 -15.13 -10.05 -9.27
CA PHE A 196 -14.78 -8.63 -9.27
C PHE A 196 -15.99 -7.73 -9.49
N MET A 197 -16.91 -8.11 -10.36
CA MET A 197 -18.08 -7.29 -10.68
C MET A 197 -18.98 -7.06 -9.45
N GLN A 198 -19.17 -8.09 -8.62
CA GLN A 198 -19.92 -7.96 -7.39
C GLN A 198 -19.13 -7.20 -6.33
N MET A 199 -17.82 -7.44 -6.23
CA MET A 199 -16.93 -6.67 -5.35
C MET A 199 -16.98 -5.17 -5.67
N ARG A 200 -16.93 -4.80 -6.95
CA ARG A 200 -17.04 -3.42 -7.44
C ARG A 200 -18.37 -2.79 -7.04
N THR A 201 -19.47 -3.52 -7.21
CA THR A 201 -20.84 -3.04 -6.86
C THR A 201 -20.96 -2.60 -5.40
N LYS A 202 -20.21 -3.21 -4.47
CA LYS A 202 -20.18 -2.79 -3.06
C LYS A 202 -19.68 -1.35 -2.84
N PHE A 203 -18.96 -0.79 -3.81
CA PHE A 203 -18.45 0.58 -3.79
C PHE A 203 -19.20 1.52 -4.73
N THR A 204 -19.85 1.00 -5.77
CA THR A 204 -20.45 1.80 -6.84
C THR A 204 -21.98 1.79 -6.84
N ALA A 205 -22.64 0.97 -6.01
CA ALA A 205 -24.09 1.01 -5.90
C ALA A 205 -24.55 2.41 -5.40
N PRO A 206 -25.62 3.01 -5.98
CA PRO A 206 -26.03 4.37 -5.64
C PRO A 206 -26.31 4.60 -4.16
N GLY A 207 -25.96 5.81 -3.67
CA GLY A 207 -26.23 6.22 -2.28
C GLY A 207 -25.27 5.62 -1.24
N LEU A 208 -24.20 4.94 -1.67
CA LEU A 208 -23.12 4.49 -0.81
C LEU A 208 -21.99 5.52 -0.78
N ASN A 209 -21.05 5.35 0.15
CA ASN A 209 -19.82 6.15 0.21
C ASN A 209 -18.75 5.39 1.01
N ILE A 210 -17.50 5.79 0.84
CA ILE A 210 -16.46 5.53 1.84
C ILE A 210 -16.26 6.78 2.70
N HIS A 211 -15.80 6.58 3.93
CA HIS A 211 -15.22 7.65 4.74
C HIS A 211 -13.71 7.41 4.87
N TYR A 212 -12.91 8.30 4.31
CA TYR A 212 -11.46 8.15 4.25
C TYR A 212 -10.74 9.01 5.30
N TYR A 213 -9.51 8.63 5.59
CA TYR A 213 -8.54 9.32 6.42
C TYR A 213 -7.18 9.27 5.73
N VAL A 214 -6.47 10.39 5.72
CA VAL A 214 -5.02 10.43 5.53
C VAL A 214 -4.41 10.57 6.90
N VAL A 215 -3.58 9.61 7.28
CA VAL A 215 -3.00 9.52 8.61
C VAL A 215 -1.48 9.58 8.55
N GLU A 216 -0.83 9.97 9.66
CA GLU A 216 0.62 10.05 9.79
C GLU A 216 1.08 9.64 11.20
N TRP A 217 2.22 8.95 11.29
CA TRP A 217 2.86 8.58 12.55
C TRP A 217 4.38 8.37 12.39
N GLU A 218 5.10 8.35 13.52
CA GLU A 218 6.54 8.04 13.55
C GLU A 218 6.75 6.52 13.40
N PRO A 219 7.58 6.04 12.45
CA PRO A 219 7.86 4.61 12.26
C PRO A 219 8.38 3.92 13.53
N GLU A 220 9.15 4.63 14.37
CA GLU A 220 9.70 4.11 15.61
C GLU A 220 8.64 3.85 16.69
N ALA A 221 7.49 4.55 16.60
CA ALA A 221 6.37 4.34 17.52
C ALA A 221 5.46 3.18 17.08
N CYS A 222 5.35 2.96 15.77
CA CYS A 222 4.57 1.88 15.18
C CYS A 222 5.10 1.58 13.78
N SER A 223 5.70 0.40 13.58
CA SER A 223 6.10 -0.02 12.23
C SER A 223 4.86 -0.20 11.35
N TRP A 224 5.04 -0.16 10.03
CA TRP A 224 3.95 -0.39 9.10
C TRP A 224 3.29 -1.76 9.28
N ALA A 225 4.10 -2.79 9.53
CA ALA A 225 3.64 -4.13 9.88
C ALA A 225 2.74 -4.13 11.12
N ASP A 226 3.11 -3.40 12.17
CA ASP A 226 2.31 -3.28 13.39
C ASP A 226 1.05 -2.43 13.17
N PHE A 227 1.13 -1.39 12.35
CA PHE A 227 -0.04 -0.61 11.94
C PHE A 227 -1.08 -1.51 11.26
N ARG A 228 -0.66 -2.35 10.31
CA ARG A 228 -1.58 -3.29 9.62
C ARG A 228 -2.02 -4.44 10.52
N GLY A 229 -1.09 -5.07 11.23
CA GLY A 229 -1.36 -6.28 12.00
C GLY A 229 -2.06 -6.04 13.34
N LYS A 230 -1.74 -4.94 14.04
CA LYS A 230 -2.18 -4.68 15.41
C LYS A 230 -3.16 -3.51 15.52
N VAL A 231 -2.99 -2.45 14.72
CA VAL A 231 -3.92 -1.31 14.74
C VAL A 231 -5.14 -1.59 13.85
N LEU A 232 -4.91 -1.90 12.58
CA LEU A 232 -5.99 -2.24 11.64
C LEU A 232 -6.54 -3.66 11.91
N GLY A 233 -5.65 -4.63 12.03
CA GLY A 233 -5.95 -6.06 12.12
C GLY A 233 -5.85 -6.77 10.76
N PRO A 234 -5.58 -8.09 10.73
CA PRO A 234 -5.52 -8.89 9.50
C PRO A 234 -6.83 -8.88 8.70
N THR A 235 -6.76 -9.30 7.44
CA THR A 235 -7.89 -9.21 6.49
C THR A 235 -9.11 -9.99 6.93
N ASP A 236 -8.92 -11.17 7.54
CA ASP A 236 -10.00 -11.92 8.16
C ASP A 236 -10.26 -11.37 9.58
N PRO A 237 -11.43 -10.74 9.83
CA PRO A 237 -11.73 -10.20 11.15
C PRO A 237 -11.82 -11.26 12.25
N ALA A 238 -12.04 -12.54 11.91
CA ALA A 238 -12.04 -13.64 12.88
C ALA A 238 -10.64 -13.95 13.44
N GLU A 239 -9.59 -13.59 12.71
CA GLU A 239 -8.19 -13.78 13.12
C GLU A 239 -7.60 -12.50 13.74
N ALA A 240 -8.37 -11.41 13.80
CA ALA A 240 -7.86 -10.11 14.20
C ALA A 240 -7.70 -9.98 15.73
N PRO A 241 -6.65 -9.28 16.22
CA PRO A 241 -6.53 -8.95 17.63
C PRO A 241 -7.78 -8.22 18.13
N ALA A 242 -8.26 -8.57 19.32
CA ALA A 242 -9.52 -8.04 19.86
C ALA A 242 -9.50 -6.51 20.04
N ASP A 243 -8.32 -5.90 20.19
CA ASP A 243 -8.14 -4.45 20.31
C ASP A 243 -7.79 -3.75 18.99
N SER A 244 -7.74 -4.48 17.87
CA SER A 244 -7.58 -3.90 16.53
C SER A 244 -8.91 -3.41 15.97
N LEU A 245 -8.89 -2.50 14.99
CA LEU A 245 -10.10 -1.97 14.36
C LEU A 245 -11.00 -3.07 13.81
N ARG A 246 -10.44 -4.03 13.06
CA ARG A 246 -11.20 -5.16 12.51
C ARG A 246 -11.71 -6.09 13.60
N GLY A 247 -10.94 -6.31 14.66
CA GLY A 247 -11.38 -7.11 15.81
C GLY A 247 -12.56 -6.49 16.54
N ILE A 248 -12.50 -5.18 16.84
CA ILE A 248 -13.58 -4.46 17.51
C ILE A 248 -14.82 -4.40 16.60
N ILE A 249 -14.65 -4.07 15.31
CA ILE A 249 -15.77 -4.02 14.36
C ILE A 249 -16.44 -5.39 14.25
N ASN A 250 -15.68 -6.49 14.27
CA ASN A 250 -16.21 -7.84 14.22
C ASN A 250 -16.94 -8.25 15.49
N ALA A 251 -16.44 -7.86 16.67
CA ALA A 251 -17.08 -8.19 17.94
C ALA A 251 -18.39 -7.39 18.14
N ASP A 252 -18.38 -6.10 17.79
CA ASP A 252 -19.43 -5.15 18.15
C ASP A 252 -20.29 -4.72 16.94
N TRP A 253 -20.29 -5.48 15.84
CA TRP A 253 -20.90 -5.06 14.56
C TRP A 253 -22.36 -4.60 14.68
N GLU A 254 -23.21 -5.32 15.44
CA GLU A 254 -24.61 -4.94 15.67
C GLU A 254 -24.71 -3.60 16.41
N ALA A 255 -23.91 -3.44 17.47
CA ALA A 255 -23.87 -2.22 18.28
C ALA A 255 -23.33 -1.03 17.48
N LEU A 256 -22.40 -1.27 16.55
CA LEU A 256 -21.83 -0.31 15.61
C LEU A 256 -22.79 0.01 14.45
N GLY A 257 -23.88 -0.74 14.29
CA GLY A 257 -24.93 -0.49 13.30
C GLY A 257 -24.69 -1.13 11.93
N LEU A 258 -23.82 -2.14 11.85
CA LEU A 258 -23.66 -2.95 10.63
C LEU A 258 -24.87 -3.86 10.45
N LYS A 259 -25.16 -4.22 9.18
CA LYS A 259 -26.30 -5.09 8.83
C LYS A 259 -26.02 -6.56 9.04
N ASP A 260 -24.78 -6.97 8.85
CA ASP A 260 -24.33 -8.34 8.90
C ASP A 260 -22.97 -8.42 9.61
N ALA A 261 -22.65 -9.58 10.16
CA ALA A 261 -21.35 -9.85 10.75
C ALA A 261 -20.23 -9.70 9.69
N PRO A 262 -19.10 -9.05 10.03
CA PRO A 262 -17.97 -8.90 9.12
C PRO A 262 -17.41 -10.22 8.60
N ASN A 263 -16.80 -10.17 7.42
CA ASN A 263 -16.10 -11.29 6.79
C ASN A 263 -14.87 -10.77 6.02
N VAL A 264 -14.11 -11.66 5.38
CA VAL A 264 -12.90 -11.31 4.61
C VAL A 264 -13.13 -10.19 3.58
N GLY A 265 -14.28 -10.17 2.89
CA GLY A 265 -14.62 -9.13 1.93
C GLY A 265 -15.14 -7.84 2.60
N ASP A 266 -16.07 -8.02 3.54
CA ASP A 266 -16.71 -6.96 4.31
C ASP A 266 -16.12 -6.87 5.72
N ASN A 267 -14.84 -6.51 5.80
CA ASN A 267 -14.06 -6.45 7.04
C ASN A 267 -14.02 -5.06 7.69
N GLY A 268 -15.01 -4.20 7.43
CA GLY A 268 -15.12 -2.86 8.02
C GLY A 268 -14.20 -1.80 7.42
N VAL A 269 -12.88 -2.02 7.43
CA VAL A 269 -11.87 -1.00 7.13
C VAL A 269 -10.76 -1.48 6.19
N HIS A 270 -10.22 -0.54 5.41
CA HIS A 270 -9.04 -0.67 4.56
C HIS A 270 -7.93 0.25 5.05
N ALA A 271 -6.67 -0.17 4.90
CA ALA A 271 -5.52 0.73 4.93
C ALA A 271 -4.45 0.27 3.93
N SER A 272 -3.69 1.23 3.40
CA SER A 272 -2.55 1.02 2.51
C SER A 272 -1.57 -0.04 3.04
N ALA A 273 -1.06 -0.92 2.18
CA ALA A 273 -0.15 -1.98 2.61
C ALA A 273 1.33 -1.57 2.68
N SER A 274 1.68 -0.42 2.08
CA SER A 274 3.02 0.17 2.11
C SER A 274 2.97 1.70 1.88
N PRO A 275 4.06 2.44 2.14
CA PRO A 275 4.18 3.87 1.82
C PRO A 275 3.93 4.17 0.33
N PHE A 276 4.35 3.26 -0.56
CA PHE A 276 4.18 3.41 -2.00
C PHE A 276 2.73 3.20 -2.44
N GLU A 277 2.05 2.19 -1.87
CA GLU A 277 0.61 2.03 -2.08
C GLU A 277 -0.18 3.20 -1.53
N ALA A 278 0.23 3.74 -0.38
CA ALA A 278 -0.41 4.92 0.18
C ALA A 278 -0.29 6.14 -0.74
N LEU A 279 0.87 6.32 -1.40
CA LEU A 279 1.05 7.32 -2.45
C LEU A 279 0.11 7.05 -3.64
N ALA A 280 0.11 5.82 -4.18
CA ALA A 280 -0.75 5.44 -5.30
C ALA A 280 -2.25 5.66 -4.99
N GLU A 281 -2.66 5.34 -3.76
CA GLU A 281 -4.01 5.55 -3.27
C GLU A 281 -4.34 7.04 -3.14
N ARG A 282 -3.47 7.88 -2.58
CA ARG A 282 -3.72 9.33 -2.49
C ARG A 282 -3.78 9.99 -3.87
N MET A 283 -2.93 9.55 -4.81
CA MET A 283 -3.00 10.00 -6.21
C MET A 283 -4.34 9.62 -6.85
N ASN A 284 -4.79 8.38 -6.65
CA ASN A 284 -6.05 7.88 -7.20
C ASN A 284 -7.28 8.52 -6.54
N TRP A 285 -7.45 8.32 -5.24
CA TRP A 285 -8.65 8.68 -4.49
C TRP A 285 -8.81 10.17 -4.26
N LEU A 286 -7.70 10.91 -4.10
CA LEU A 286 -7.72 12.32 -3.72
C LEU A 286 -7.20 13.24 -4.82
N GLY A 287 -6.72 12.71 -5.95
CA GLY A 287 -6.15 13.49 -7.04
C GLY A 287 -4.90 14.27 -6.62
N VAL A 288 -4.17 13.80 -5.60
CA VAL A 288 -2.93 14.45 -5.17
C VAL A 288 -1.87 14.23 -6.24
N GLU A 289 -1.24 15.31 -6.69
CA GLU A 289 -0.14 15.22 -7.65
C GLU A 289 1.09 14.61 -6.98
N LEU A 290 1.85 13.80 -7.73
CA LEU A 290 3.03 13.09 -7.22
C LEU A 290 4.02 13.99 -6.45
N LYS A 291 4.26 15.19 -6.98
CA LYS A 291 5.20 16.17 -6.39
C LYS A 291 4.65 16.88 -5.14
N ASP A 292 3.33 16.88 -4.96
CA ASP A 292 2.65 17.53 -3.83
C ASP A 292 2.41 16.52 -2.69
N ASP A 293 2.60 15.22 -2.95
CA ASP A 293 2.65 14.17 -1.93
C ASP A 293 4.02 14.12 -1.25
N ALA A 294 4.06 14.00 0.08
CA ALA A 294 5.33 13.99 0.83
C ALA A 294 6.23 12.81 0.47
N PHE A 295 5.68 11.60 0.33
CA PHE A 295 6.45 10.41 -0.04
C PHE A 295 6.81 10.45 -1.54
N GLY A 296 5.89 10.91 -2.38
CA GLY A 296 6.13 11.14 -3.80
C GLY A 296 7.28 12.12 -4.07
N ALA A 297 7.29 13.26 -3.39
CA ALA A 297 8.37 14.24 -3.46
C ALA A 297 9.71 13.65 -2.98
N ALA A 298 9.71 12.86 -1.91
CA ALA A 298 10.90 12.19 -1.40
C ALA A 298 11.49 11.19 -2.42
N LEU A 299 10.64 10.43 -3.13
CA LEU A 299 11.09 9.53 -4.20
C LEU A 299 11.75 10.29 -5.35
N LEU A 300 11.17 11.41 -5.76
CA LEU A 300 11.73 12.27 -6.80
C LEU A 300 13.08 12.88 -6.37
N GLU A 301 13.18 13.39 -5.13
CA GLU A 301 14.45 13.89 -4.58
C GLU A 301 15.52 12.79 -4.48
N ALA A 302 15.10 11.55 -4.17
CA ALA A 302 15.99 10.39 -4.12
C ALA A 302 16.47 9.90 -5.50
N GLY A 303 15.91 10.44 -6.59
CA GLY A 303 16.27 10.14 -7.97
C GLY A 303 15.49 8.98 -8.59
N VAL A 304 14.39 8.54 -7.99
CA VAL A 304 13.51 7.54 -8.60
C VAL A 304 12.78 8.17 -9.79
N PRO A 305 12.85 7.60 -11.01
CA PRO A 305 12.24 8.21 -12.19
C PRO A 305 10.72 8.35 -12.03
N GLU A 306 10.17 9.52 -12.35
CA GLU A 306 8.72 9.79 -12.29
C GLU A 306 7.90 8.75 -13.07
N LYS A 307 8.39 8.34 -14.25
CA LYS A 307 7.74 7.30 -15.06
C LYS A 307 7.65 5.97 -14.30
N TYR A 308 8.72 5.57 -13.62
CA TYR A 308 8.74 4.33 -12.84
C TYR A 308 7.71 4.38 -11.69
N ILE A 309 7.62 5.51 -11.00
CA ILE A 309 6.65 5.72 -9.92
C ILE A 309 5.21 5.62 -10.46
N LYS A 310 4.91 6.33 -11.56
CA LYS A 310 3.59 6.33 -12.18
C LYS A 310 3.18 4.95 -12.70
N ASP A 311 4.07 4.27 -13.42
CA ASP A 311 3.81 2.90 -13.90
C ASP A 311 3.69 1.91 -12.74
N GLY A 312 4.42 2.15 -11.64
CA GLY A 312 4.37 1.33 -10.43
C GLY A 312 3.04 1.42 -9.66
N SER A 313 2.29 2.52 -9.82
CA SER A 313 1.05 2.78 -9.06
C SER A 313 -0.12 1.82 -9.34
N VAL A 314 0.04 0.92 -10.33
CA VAL A 314 -0.94 -0.10 -10.72
C VAL A 314 -0.50 -1.53 -10.41
N ASP A 315 0.53 -1.68 -9.58
CA ASP A 315 1.14 -2.95 -9.22
C ASP A 315 1.60 -3.79 -10.43
N PRO A 316 2.52 -3.27 -11.26
CA PRO A 316 3.07 -4.03 -12.36
C PRO A 316 3.95 -5.18 -11.86
N GLN A 317 4.17 -6.17 -12.73
CA GLN A 317 5.25 -7.12 -12.53
C GLN A 317 6.58 -6.43 -12.90
N VAL A 318 7.50 -6.34 -11.95
CA VAL A 318 8.84 -5.76 -12.12
C VAL A 318 9.91 -6.81 -11.83
N LYS A 319 11.10 -6.57 -12.35
CA LYS A 319 12.27 -7.40 -12.04
C LYS A 319 12.65 -7.21 -10.58
N GLN A 320 12.78 -8.31 -9.86
CA GLN A 320 13.16 -8.39 -8.45
C GLN A 320 14.69 -8.51 -8.32
N GLU A 321 15.23 -8.33 -7.10
CA GLU A 321 16.68 -8.42 -6.86
C GLU A 321 17.27 -9.79 -7.23
N ASP A 322 16.49 -10.86 -7.11
CA ASP A 322 16.87 -12.22 -7.49
C ASP A 322 16.76 -12.49 -9.01
N GLY A 323 16.36 -11.49 -9.80
CA GLY A 323 16.18 -11.55 -11.24
C GLY A 323 14.85 -12.13 -11.70
N SER A 324 13.99 -12.60 -10.78
CA SER A 324 12.62 -13.03 -11.10
C SER A 324 11.72 -11.82 -11.41
N MET A 325 10.55 -12.09 -12.00
CA MET A 325 9.49 -11.09 -12.12
C MET A 325 8.50 -11.27 -10.97
N GLY A 326 8.11 -10.17 -10.33
CA GLY A 326 7.17 -10.19 -9.20
C GLY A 326 6.39 -8.88 -9.07
N SER A 327 5.35 -8.87 -8.26
CA SER A 327 4.57 -7.65 -7.94
C SER A 327 5.46 -6.60 -7.29
N LEU A 328 5.29 -5.34 -7.68
CA LEU A 328 5.98 -4.23 -7.04
C LEU A 328 5.41 -3.95 -5.65
N PHE A 329 4.09 -4.08 -5.46
CA PHE A 329 3.47 -3.86 -4.16
C PHE A 329 3.88 -4.94 -3.16
N ASP A 330 3.86 -6.23 -3.56
CA ASP A 330 4.32 -7.34 -2.71
C ASP A 330 5.78 -7.14 -2.25
N ALA A 331 6.64 -6.55 -3.08
CA ALA A 331 8.04 -6.27 -2.75
C ALA A 331 8.24 -5.13 -1.73
N LEU A 332 7.19 -4.33 -1.47
CA LEU A 332 7.21 -3.14 -0.62
C LEU A 332 6.31 -3.27 0.60
N GLU A 333 5.51 -4.34 0.66
CA GLU A 333 4.55 -4.60 1.73
C GLU A 333 5.24 -4.56 3.12
N ASP A 334 4.55 -3.95 4.09
CA ASP A 334 4.98 -3.84 5.49
C ASP A 334 6.29 -3.05 5.74
N GLN A 335 6.89 -2.46 4.71
CA GLN A 335 8.07 -1.62 4.86
C GLN A 335 7.71 -0.24 5.42
N ASP A 336 8.53 0.27 6.32
CA ASP A 336 8.47 1.67 6.73
C ASP A 336 9.01 2.58 5.62
N SER A 337 8.66 3.86 5.66
CA SER A 337 8.90 4.81 4.57
C SER A 337 10.37 4.91 4.13
N ALA A 338 11.32 4.82 5.07
CA ALA A 338 12.75 4.83 4.73
C ALA A 338 13.17 3.59 3.93
N ASP A 339 12.75 2.41 4.36
CA ASP A 339 13.08 1.15 3.71
C ASP A 339 12.37 1.02 2.36
N CYS A 340 11.10 1.42 2.29
CA CYS A 340 10.31 1.43 1.06
C CYS A 340 10.96 2.31 -0.02
N LEU A 341 11.42 3.51 0.35
CA LEU A 341 12.15 4.42 -0.55
C LEU A 341 13.46 3.78 -1.02
N ALA A 342 14.23 3.18 -0.12
CA ALA A 342 15.48 2.52 -0.46
C ALA A 342 15.27 1.36 -1.44
N THR A 343 14.23 0.54 -1.22
CA THR A 343 13.84 -0.57 -2.09
C THR A 343 13.43 -0.07 -3.48
N LEU A 344 12.56 0.94 -3.58
CA LEU A 344 12.15 1.54 -4.85
C LEU A 344 13.34 2.11 -5.65
N LYS A 345 14.30 2.72 -4.96
CA LYS A 345 15.52 3.22 -5.60
C LYS A 345 16.36 2.11 -6.20
N LYS A 346 16.45 0.95 -5.55
CA LYS A 346 17.16 -0.21 -6.11
C LYS A 346 16.40 -0.82 -7.28
N LEU A 347 15.11 -1.10 -7.11
CA LEU A 347 14.29 -1.76 -8.13
C LEU A 347 14.16 -0.92 -9.40
N SER A 348 14.13 0.41 -9.29
CA SER A 348 14.10 1.33 -10.46
C SER A 348 15.42 1.40 -11.23
N ALA A 349 16.50 0.83 -10.71
CA ALA A 349 17.81 0.77 -11.34
C ALA A 349 18.14 -0.59 -12.00
N LEU A 350 17.26 -1.59 -11.86
CA LEU A 350 17.38 -2.93 -12.47
C LEU A 350 16.91 -2.96 -13.92
#